data_AF-A0AAI9ZVB9-F1
#
_entry.id   AF-A0AAI9ZVB9-F1
#
_cell.length_a   1.000
_cell.length_b   1.000
_cell.length_c   1.000
_cell.angle_alpha   90.00
_cell.angle_beta   90.00
_cell.angle_gamma   90.00
#
_symmetry.space_group_name_H-M   'P 1'
#
loop_
_entity.id
_entity.type
_entity.pdbx_description
1 polymer ?
#
loop_
_entity_poly.entity_id
_entity_poly.type
_entity_poly.pdbx_seq_one_letter_code
_entity_poly.pdbx_strand_id
1 'polypeptide(L)'
;MASLAKPQQGHSRVEEKRTTRDGPKPRRTLLSVSQQRRSSGYPASWTSLPLVLARRDSSQTLLDSEEEPELVLSKSIQIGPEVLSVSRFYTNYAAQASILIFSRLPEYYDVDLSDASHARHATHAVALASASRSLRQSGLMVGARRHYGKAISTLNQALQDPVAVRDDANLVTLFLFGMFEVINGKRGTSTIDLQENVFPHGVGGLQLFKFRADHGLTNEVDKACFTFFCHAALMEMFIQRDHLTPLWSMLEEVETPWGRGPVLEPLVRQVVDFKRAFDFKVQVQDNLTKLTDSPPEDLLDLIRGGIDLNSDLEAAVAFLGFSGASTCSGQQQKVFNGLFSLSSESSVAIARSHYRSLRVYLLERIIELRNILKESSGKVATSLGPMPSWSDGVSVVEDVLEDIRTVFGLEGKEEAPIEGLAYRTMTMFWPMVMVRTSCFAGPHNGRWVAEKMLELTTESGFGLGVEAASA
;
A
#
# COMPACT_ATOMS: atom_id res chain seq x y z
N MET A 1 -7.86 44.46 -39.39
CA MET A 1 -9.29 44.68 -39.70
C MET A 1 -9.88 43.38 -40.22
N ALA A 2 -10.77 42.76 -39.44
CA ALA A 2 -11.71 41.66 -39.75
C ALA A 2 -12.24 41.18 -38.38
N SER A 3 -13.40 41.59 -37.87
CA SER A 3 -14.80 41.35 -38.26
C SER A 3 -15.25 39.89 -38.21
N LEU A 4 -15.86 39.56 -37.06
CA LEU A 4 -17.13 38.82 -36.84
C LEU A 4 -17.29 37.40 -37.41
N ALA A 5 -17.48 36.42 -36.50
CA ALA A 5 -18.77 35.73 -36.30
C ALA A 5 -18.76 34.84 -35.05
N LYS A 6 -19.81 34.96 -34.22
CA LYS A 6 -20.19 34.05 -33.12
C LYS A 6 -21.12 32.95 -33.64
N PRO A 7 -21.28 31.84 -32.91
CA PRO A 7 -22.58 31.21 -32.69
C PRO A 7 -22.87 31.09 -31.18
N GLN A 8 -23.88 31.79 -30.66
CA GLN A 8 -25.25 31.32 -30.37
C GLN A 8 -25.35 30.10 -29.44
N GLN A 9 -25.65 30.43 -28.17
CA GLN A 9 -26.07 29.54 -27.09
C GLN A 9 -27.49 29.03 -27.33
N GLY A 10 -27.69 27.72 -27.18
CA GLY A 10 -28.99 27.10 -26.96
C GLY A 10 -29.17 26.78 -25.47
N HIS A 11 -30.05 27.53 -24.81
CA HIS A 11 -30.54 27.22 -23.46
C HIS A 11 -31.59 26.11 -23.52
N SER A 12 -31.42 25.09 -22.67
CA SER A 12 -32.54 24.26 -22.18
C SER A 12 -32.48 24.20 -20.67
N ARG A 13 -33.53 24.77 -20.08
CA ARG A 13 -33.82 25.04 -18.69
C ARG A 13 -34.60 23.85 -18.13
N VAL A 14 -34.13 23.23 -17.06
CA VAL A 14 -34.93 22.32 -16.23
C VAL A 14 -35.01 22.91 -14.83
N GLU A 15 -36.25 23.13 -14.40
CA GLU A 15 -36.66 23.76 -13.15
C GLU A 15 -36.42 22.84 -11.96
N GLU A 16 -35.68 23.32 -10.95
CA GLU A 16 -35.59 22.68 -9.64
C GLU A 16 -36.49 23.41 -8.63
N LYS A 17 -37.51 22.69 -8.15
CA LYS A 17 -38.49 23.17 -7.18
C LYS A 17 -37.86 23.27 -5.79
N ARG A 18 -37.70 24.51 -5.32
CA ARG A 18 -37.48 24.88 -3.92
C ARG A 18 -38.72 24.54 -3.07
N THR A 19 -38.52 23.81 -1.98
CA THR A 19 -39.40 23.86 -0.80
C THR A 19 -38.58 24.28 0.41
N THR A 20 -38.79 25.52 0.82
CA THR A 20 -38.39 26.14 2.10
C THR A 20 -39.29 25.66 3.24
N ARG A 21 -38.72 25.36 4.41
CA ARG A 21 -39.45 25.43 5.69
C ARG A 21 -38.49 25.71 6.86
N ASP A 22 -38.53 26.96 7.30
CA ASP A 22 -38.56 27.50 8.67
C ASP A 22 -37.79 26.81 9.81
N GLY A 23 -36.85 27.55 10.43
CA GLY A 23 -36.49 27.41 11.86
C GLY A 23 -37.54 28.10 12.78
N PRO A 24 -37.23 28.56 14.01
CA PRO A 24 -36.05 28.37 14.88
C PRO A 24 -36.40 27.99 16.35
N LYS A 25 -35.42 27.61 17.19
CA LYS A 25 -35.10 28.27 18.50
C LYS A 25 -34.06 27.53 19.37
N PRO A 26 -33.36 28.28 20.27
CA PRO A 26 -32.17 27.84 21.00
C PRO A 26 -32.45 27.47 22.47
N ARG A 27 -31.49 26.80 23.13
CA ARG A 27 -31.36 26.84 24.60
C ARG A 27 -29.89 26.91 25.04
N ARG A 28 -29.58 28.01 25.72
CA ARG A 28 -28.40 28.23 26.59
C ARG A 28 -28.68 27.65 27.98
N THR A 29 -27.65 27.07 28.60
CA THR A 29 -27.30 27.14 30.04
C THR A 29 -25.89 26.53 30.15
N LEU A 30 -24.81 27.29 30.30
CA LEU A 30 -24.28 27.91 31.53
C LEU A 30 -24.38 26.97 32.75
N LEU A 31 -23.25 26.38 33.13
CA LEU A 31 -22.82 26.25 34.52
C LEU A 31 -21.29 26.15 34.56
N SER A 32 -20.70 27.08 35.31
CA SER A 32 -19.29 27.23 35.63
C SER A 32 -19.03 26.83 37.08
N VAL A 33 -17.73 26.64 37.42
CA VAL A 33 -17.13 26.55 38.77
C VAL A 33 -17.27 25.14 39.37
N SER A 34 -16.23 24.45 39.87
CA SER A 34 -15.15 24.92 40.75
C SER A 34 -13.84 24.14 40.60
N GLN A 35 -12.74 24.88 40.64
CA GLN A 35 -11.41 24.42 41.05
C GLN A 35 -11.44 23.88 42.48
N GLN A 36 -10.77 22.76 42.74
CA GLN A 36 -10.17 22.55 44.06
C GLN A 36 -8.88 21.73 43.96
N ARG A 37 -7.77 22.42 44.24
CA ARG A 37 -6.45 21.88 44.56
C ARG A 37 -6.53 21.01 45.82
N ARG A 38 -5.76 19.90 45.85
CA ARG A 38 -4.94 19.33 46.96
C ARG A 38 -4.43 17.97 46.47
N SER A 39 -3.18 17.82 46.03
CA SER A 39 -1.92 17.62 46.78
C SER A 39 -1.83 16.31 47.58
N SER A 40 -0.82 15.50 47.19
CA SER A 40 0.07 14.69 48.03
C SER A 40 -0.35 13.27 48.43
N GLY A 41 0.53 12.31 48.15
CA GLY A 41 0.81 11.19 49.05
C GLY A 41 0.81 9.79 48.43
N TYR A 42 1.94 9.36 47.87
CA TYR A 42 2.35 7.94 47.95
C TYR A 42 2.71 7.61 49.42
N PRO A 43 2.55 6.34 49.87
CA PRO A 43 3.72 5.45 49.86
C PRO A 43 3.43 3.99 49.51
N ALA A 44 4.52 3.29 49.24
CA ALA A 44 4.64 1.90 48.83
C ALA A 44 4.64 0.90 50.00
N SER A 45 4.47 -0.37 49.59
CA SER A 45 5.09 -1.60 50.11
C SER A 45 4.84 -2.02 51.56
N TRP A 46 4.24 -3.20 51.75
CA TRP A 46 4.67 -4.15 52.80
C TRP A 46 4.48 -5.61 52.35
N THR A 47 5.58 -6.34 52.39
CA THR A 47 5.72 -7.79 52.31
C THR A 47 5.86 -8.38 53.73
N SER A 48 5.16 -9.48 53.99
CA SER A 48 5.57 -10.68 54.76
C SER A 48 5.74 -10.67 56.31
N LEU A 49 4.77 -11.33 57.01
CA LEU A 49 4.85 -12.36 58.10
C LEU A 49 5.57 -12.04 59.45
N PRO A 50 5.42 -12.82 60.58
CA PRO A 50 4.73 -14.11 60.83
C PRO A 50 3.89 -14.26 62.16
N LEU A 51 3.32 -15.47 62.31
CA LEU A 51 2.61 -16.14 63.43
C LEU A 51 3.16 -15.97 64.87
N VAL A 52 2.29 -16.12 65.90
CA VAL A 52 2.33 -17.16 66.99
C VAL A 52 1.18 -17.00 68.05
N LEU A 53 0.43 -18.10 68.21
CA LEU A 53 -0.33 -18.75 69.33
C LEU A 53 -0.81 -18.03 70.63
N ALA A 54 -2.11 -18.27 70.96
CA ALA A 54 -2.66 -18.78 72.25
C ALA A 54 -4.19 -19.02 72.07
N ARG A 55 -4.82 -20.20 72.12
CA ARG A 55 -5.04 -21.31 73.11
C ARG A 55 -6.28 -21.15 74.03
N ARG A 56 -7.26 -22.06 73.82
CA ARG A 56 -8.32 -22.66 74.71
C ARG A 56 -9.55 -21.82 75.10
N ASP A 57 -10.77 -22.36 75.29
CA ASP A 57 -11.33 -23.73 75.27
C ASP A 57 -12.89 -23.66 75.19
N SER A 58 -13.52 -24.73 74.69
CA SER A 58 -14.88 -25.26 75.01
C SER A 58 -16.13 -24.44 74.60
N SER A 59 -17.24 -24.97 74.08
CA SER A 59 -17.71 -26.30 73.64
C SER A 59 -19.09 -26.11 73.00
N GLN A 60 -19.49 -27.04 72.11
CA GLN A 60 -20.86 -27.49 71.79
C GLN A 60 -21.43 -27.25 70.36
N THR A 61 -21.65 -28.41 69.73
CA THR A 61 -22.74 -28.80 68.80
C THR A 61 -22.75 -28.31 67.35
N LEU A 62 -22.28 -29.24 66.53
CA LEU A 62 -22.64 -29.54 65.14
C LEU A 62 -24.08 -29.19 64.76
N LEU A 63 -24.22 -28.30 63.78
CA LEU A 63 -25.11 -28.46 62.65
C LEU A 63 -24.30 -28.12 61.40
N ASP A 64 -23.99 -29.13 60.61
CA ASP A 64 -23.35 -29.01 59.30
C ASP A 64 -24.20 -28.15 58.38
N SER A 65 -23.74 -26.93 58.13
CA SER A 65 -23.95 -26.25 56.86
C SER A 65 -22.57 -26.10 56.23
N GLU A 66 -22.22 -27.02 55.34
CA GLU A 66 -21.14 -26.82 54.39
C GLU A 66 -21.50 -25.60 53.53
N GLU A 67 -21.09 -24.40 53.97
CA GLU A 67 -20.94 -23.28 53.05
C GLU A 67 -19.80 -23.68 52.11
N GLU A 68 -20.16 -24.15 50.92
CA GLU A 68 -19.23 -24.19 49.79
C GLU A 68 -18.53 -22.83 49.73
N PRO A 69 -17.19 -22.77 49.69
CA PRO A 69 -16.50 -21.52 49.49
C PRO A 69 -17.00 -20.96 48.16
N GLU A 70 -17.74 -19.85 48.22
CA GLU A 70 -18.27 -19.15 47.06
C GLU A 70 -17.09 -18.92 46.13
N LEU A 71 -17.01 -19.73 45.07
CA LEU A 71 -15.95 -19.65 44.07
C LEU A 71 -16.11 -18.28 43.44
N VAL A 72 -15.31 -17.32 43.91
CA VAL A 72 -15.16 -16.01 43.27
C VAL A 72 -14.52 -16.29 41.91
N LEU A 73 -15.37 -16.60 40.93
CA LEU A 73 -15.02 -16.67 39.53
C LEU A 73 -14.34 -15.35 39.21
N SER A 74 -13.03 -15.41 38.98
CA SER A 74 -12.25 -14.26 38.52
C SER A 74 -13.01 -13.67 37.34
N LYS A 75 -13.36 -12.38 37.43
CA LYS A 75 -14.07 -11.68 36.37
C LYS A 75 -13.28 -11.90 35.08
N SER A 76 -13.85 -12.66 34.15
CA SER A 76 -13.26 -12.89 32.84
C SER A 76 -13.00 -11.53 32.20
N ILE A 77 -11.73 -11.22 31.93
CA ILE A 77 -11.34 -10.00 31.23
C ILE A 77 -11.82 -10.17 29.79
N GLN A 78 -12.94 -9.53 29.44
CA GLN A 78 -13.40 -9.49 28.07
C GLN A 78 -12.53 -8.52 27.28
N ILE A 79 -11.58 -9.08 26.52
CA ILE A 79 -10.76 -8.31 25.58
C ILE A 79 -11.59 -8.08 24.32
N GLY A 80 -11.78 -6.82 23.96
CA GLY A 80 -12.50 -6.45 22.73
C GLY A 80 -11.77 -6.94 21.47
N PRO A 81 -12.51 -7.17 20.35
CA PRO A 81 -11.93 -7.65 19.09
C PRO A 81 -10.85 -6.71 18.53
N GLU A 82 -10.86 -5.43 18.93
CA GLU A 82 -9.88 -4.41 18.54
C GLU A 82 -8.44 -4.82 18.90
N VAL A 83 -8.20 -5.28 20.13
CA VAL A 83 -6.85 -5.57 20.64
C VAL A 83 -6.26 -6.77 19.91
N LEU A 84 -7.05 -7.84 19.76
CA LEU A 84 -6.65 -9.05 19.04
C LEU A 84 -6.39 -8.76 17.56
N SER A 85 -7.22 -7.90 16.95
CA SER A 85 -7.06 -7.51 15.55
C SER A 85 -5.77 -6.72 15.33
N VAL A 86 -5.41 -5.80 16.23
CA VAL A 86 -4.16 -5.01 16.12
C VAL A 86 -2.93 -5.93 16.23
N SER A 87 -2.92 -6.84 17.20
CA SER A 87 -1.83 -7.83 17.32
C SER A 87 -1.67 -8.63 16.03
N ARG A 88 -2.77 -9.16 15.48
CA ARG A 88 -2.76 -9.93 14.23
C ARG A 88 -2.30 -9.07 13.04
N PHE A 89 -2.72 -7.82 12.97
CA PHE A 89 -2.29 -6.89 11.93
C PHE A 89 -0.78 -6.69 11.94
N TYR A 90 -0.17 -6.47 13.10
CA TYR A 90 1.29 -6.34 13.19
C TYR A 90 2.04 -7.63 12.86
N THR A 91 1.55 -8.80 13.30
CA THR A 91 2.14 -10.09 12.88
C THR A 91 2.10 -10.26 11.35
N ASN A 92 1.03 -9.80 10.69
CA ASN A 92 0.83 -10.00 9.26
C ASN A 92 1.46 -8.92 8.36
N TYR A 93 1.65 -7.71 8.87
CA TYR A 93 2.12 -6.56 8.08
C TYR A 93 3.45 -5.95 8.54
N ALA A 94 3.81 -6.05 9.83
CA ALA A 94 4.94 -5.31 10.40
C ALA A 94 6.12 -6.21 10.80
N ALA A 95 5.86 -7.36 11.43
CA ALA A 95 6.89 -8.18 12.08
C ALA A 95 8.04 -8.63 11.15
N GLN A 96 7.74 -8.87 9.88
CA GLN A 96 8.69 -9.34 8.87
C GLN A 96 8.79 -8.37 7.69
N ALA A 97 8.41 -7.11 7.88
CA ALA A 97 8.33 -6.14 6.79
C ALA A 97 9.72 -5.70 6.33
N SER A 98 9.94 -5.78 5.02
CA SER A 98 11.11 -5.17 4.35
C SER A 98 10.89 -3.71 3.97
N ILE A 99 9.66 -3.19 4.08
CA ILE A 99 9.33 -1.78 3.85
C ILE A 99 9.32 -1.04 5.20
N LEU A 100 10.11 0.04 5.29
CA LEU A 100 10.37 0.75 6.56
C LEU A 100 9.10 1.28 7.26
N ILE A 101 8.13 1.82 6.54
CA ILE A 101 6.94 2.41 7.19
C ILE A 101 6.13 1.35 7.97
N PHE A 102 6.09 0.10 7.50
CA PHE A 102 5.39 -0.98 8.18
C PHE A 102 6.02 -1.35 9.52
N SER A 103 7.36 -1.37 9.61
CA SER A 103 8.06 -1.70 10.85
C SER A 103 7.95 -0.58 11.89
N ARG A 104 7.61 0.65 11.48
CA ARG A 104 7.38 1.81 12.37
C ARG A 104 5.97 1.91 12.94
N LEU A 105 4.98 1.22 12.37
CA LEU A 105 3.58 1.34 12.80
C LEU A 105 3.35 1.15 14.31
N PRO A 106 3.98 0.17 14.99
CA PRO A 106 3.78 0.00 16.43
C PRO A 106 4.17 1.24 17.25
N GLU A 107 5.20 1.98 16.82
CA GLU A 107 5.69 3.18 17.52
C GLU A 107 4.62 4.28 17.59
N TYR A 108 3.69 4.33 16.64
CA TYR A 108 2.64 5.36 16.58
C TYR A 108 1.32 4.94 17.24
N TYR A 109 1.20 3.68 17.65
CA TYR A 109 -0.02 3.18 18.30
C TYR A 109 -0.03 3.44 19.81
N ASP A 110 1.13 3.39 20.46
CA ASP A 110 1.24 3.49 21.92
C ASP A 110 1.50 4.93 22.43
N VAL A 111 1.67 5.91 21.53
CA VAL A 111 2.03 7.29 21.88
C VAL A 111 0.87 8.07 22.53
N ASP A 112 -0.32 7.98 21.93
CA ASP A 112 -1.52 8.64 22.47
C ASP A 112 -2.65 7.61 22.62
N LEU A 113 -2.93 7.28 23.88
CA LEU A 113 -3.99 6.34 24.26
C LEU A 113 -5.38 7.01 24.35
N SER A 114 -5.49 8.31 24.09
CA SER A 114 -6.76 9.02 24.10
C SER A 114 -7.60 8.73 22.86
N ASP A 115 -8.90 9.05 22.94
CA ASP A 115 -9.82 9.03 21.80
C ASP A 115 -9.57 10.18 20.79
N ALA A 116 -8.59 11.05 21.04
CA ALA A 116 -8.19 12.08 20.09
C ALA A 116 -7.18 11.56 19.05
N SER A 117 -6.55 10.41 19.29
CA SER A 117 -5.50 9.84 18.43
C SER A 117 -6.06 9.31 17.10
N HIS A 118 -5.85 10.07 16.03
CA HIS A 118 -6.16 9.68 14.64
C HIS A 118 -5.35 8.47 14.18
N ALA A 119 -4.05 8.40 14.53
CA ALA A 119 -3.21 7.26 14.18
C ALA A 119 -3.72 5.96 14.81
N ARG A 120 -4.09 6.00 16.10
CA ARG A 120 -4.65 4.83 16.79
C ARG A 120 -5.98 4.39 16.19
N HIS A 121 -6.88 5.34 15.89
CA HIS A 121 -8.13 5.02 15.22
C HIS A 121 -7.90 4.45 13.81
N ALA A 122 -6.94 4.96 13.04
CA ALA A 122 -6.59 4.39 11.74
C ALA A 122 -6.01 2.98 11.87
N THR A 123 -5.15 2.71 12.86
CA THR A 123 -4.63 1.36 13.15
C THR A 123 -5.77 0.39 13.48
N HIS A 124 -6.71 0.77 14.34
CA HIS A 124 -7.89 -0.06 14.61
C HIS A 124 -8.74 -0.29 13.35
N ALA A 125 -8.89 0.73 12.50
CA ALA A 125 -9.64 0.60 11.26
C ALA A 125 -9.04 -0.45 10.33
N VAL A 126 -7.73 -0.38 10.04
CA VAL A 126 -7.06 -1.35 9.15
C VAL A 126 -7.01 -2.75 9.76
N ALA A 127 -6.79 -2.84 11.07
CA ALA A 127 -6.70 -4.11 11.77
C ALA A 127 -8.03 -4.86 11.76
N LEU A 128 -9.13 -4.17 12.08
CA LEU A 128 -10.46 -4.74 12.03
C LEU A 128 -10.89 -5.07 10.59
N ALA A 129 -10.54 -4.24 9.61
CA ALA A 129 -10.83 -4.51 8.20
C ALA A 129 -10.12 -5.78 7.73
N SER A 130 -8.82 -5.92 8.03
CA SER A 130 -8.02 -7.10 7.70
C SER A 130 -8.56 -8.36 8.39
N ALA A 131 -8.88 -8.26 9.69
CA ALA A 131 -9.49 -9.36 10.44
C ALA A 131 -10.86 -9.74 9.88
N SER A 132 -11.71 -8.76 9.55
CA SER A 132 -13.03 -8.99 8.97
C SER A 132 -12.97 -9.84 7.71
N ARG A 133 -11.99 -9.57 6.84
CA ARG A 133 -11.81 -10.30 5.58
C ARG A 133 -11.15 -11.65 5.79
N SER A 134 -9.98 -11.69 6.42
CA SER A 134 -9.21 -12.95 6.62
C SER A 134 -9.96 -13.98 7.47
N LEU A 135 -10.73 -13.53 8.48
CA LEU A 135 -11.54 -14.41 9.33
C LEU A 135 -12.96 -14.63 8.79
N ARG A 136 -13.33 -13.99 7.67
CA ARG A 136 -14.69 -14.00 7.10
C ARG A 136 -15.77 -13.54 8.10
N GLN A 137 -15.41 -12.64 9.00
CA GLN A 137 -16.30 -12.05 10.00
C GLN A 137 -16.73 -10.65 9.57
N SER A 138 -17.74 -10.57 8.70
CA SER A 138 -18.22 -9.30 8.11
C SER A 138 -18.67 -8.28 9.15
N GLY A 139 -19.10 -8.71 10.34
CA GLY A 139 -19.49 -7.82 11.45
C GLY A 139 -18.36 -6.91 11.92
N LEU A 140 -17.09 -7.34 11.84
CA LEU A 140 -15.94 -6.52 12.22
C LEU A 140 -15.74 -5.30 11.32
N MET A 141 -16.19 -5.35 10.06
CA MET A 141 -16.09 -4.24 9.12
C MET A 141 -16.91 -3.01 9.57
N VAL A 142 -17.99 -3.21 10.33
CA VAL A 142 -18.76 -2.09 10.90
C VAL A 142 -17.90 -1.32 11.91
N GLY A 143 -17.19 -2.03 12.78
CA GLY A 143 -16.23 -1.44 13.71
C GLY A 143 -15.08 -0.75 12.97
N ALA A 144 -14.54 -1.40 11.93
CA ALA A 144 -13.48 -0.86 11.09
C ALA A 144 -13.87 0.50 10.48
N ARG A 145 -15.04 0.59 9.83
CA ARG A 145 -15.56 1.83 9.23
C ARG A 145 -15.84 2.92 10.26
N ARG A 146 -16.30 2.56 11.46
CA ARG A 146 -16.49 3.52 12.56
C ARG A 146 -15.16 4.14 12.99
N HIS A 147 -14.13 3.33 13.17
CA HIS A 147 -12.79 3.82 13.50
C HIS A 147 -12.19 4.64 12.37
N TYR A 148 -12.39 4.23 11.12
CA TYR A 148 -11.96 4.98 9.95
C TYR A 148 -12.57 6.39 9.91
N GLY A 149 -13.89 6.51 10.10
CA GLY A 149 -14.58 7.80 10.18
C GLY A 149 -14.10 8.67 11.34
N LYS A 150 -13.82 8.08 12.52
CA LYS A 150 -13.23 8.80 13.65
C LYS A 150 -11.84 9.34 13.31
N ALA A 151 -10.98 8.51 12.72
CA ALA A 151 -9.64 8.90 12.31
C ALA A 151 -9.64 10.06 11.31
N ILE A 152 -10.56 10.07 10.34
CA ILE A 152 -10.73 11.20 9.41
C ILE A 152 -11.11 12.47 10.17
N SER A 153 -12.06 12.38 11.08
CA SER A 153 -12.51 13.53 11.88
C SER A 153 -11.39 14.13 12.73
N THR A 154 -10.63 13.29 13.44
CA THR A 154 -9.55 13.73 14.31
C THR A 154 -8.31 14.19 13.53
N LEU A 155 -7.97 13.54 12.41
CA LEU A 155 -6.92 14.03 11.50
C LEU A 155 -7.27 15.41 10.96
N ASN A 156 -8.51 15.63 10.50
CA ASN A 156 -8.92 16.94 10.00
C ASN A 156 -8.81 18.05 11.06
N GLN A 157 -9.04 17.74 12.34
CA GLN A 157 -8.81 18.67 13.44
C GLN A 157 -7.31 18.95 13.62
N ALA A 158 -6.47 17.91 13.60
CA ALA A 158 -5.02 18.06 13.70
C ALA A 158 -4.43 18.88 12.55
N LEU A 159 -4.93 18.71 11.31
CA LEU A 159 -4.47 19.47 10.15
C LEU A 159 -4.87 20.96 10.17
N GLN A 160 -5.89 21.32 10.97
CA GLN A 160 -6.29 22.73 11.16
C GLN A 160 -5.47 23.44 12.25
N ASP A 161 -4.80 22.67 13.12
CA ASP A 161 -3.95 23.20 14.18
C ASP A 161 -2.53 23.45 13.65
N PRO A 162 -2.00 24.70 13.72
CA PRO A 162 -0.67 25.05 13.19
C PRO A 162 0.51 24.28 13.81
N VAL A 163 0.32 23.71 15.00
CA VAL A 163 1.32 22.89 15.69
C VAL A 163 1.09 21.42 15.37
N ALA A 164 -0.15 20.92 15.52
CA ALA A 164 -0.43 19.49 15.34
C ALA A 164 -0.30 19.02 13.89
N VAL A 165 -0.45 19.89 12.89
CA VAL A 165 -0.21 19.58 11.46
C VAL A 165 1.22 19.08 11.20
N ARG A 166 2.17 19.43 12.06
CA ARG A 166 3.59 19.05 11.95
C ARG A 166 3.91 17.66 12.51
N ASP A 167 2.95 16.98 13.13
CA ASP A 167 3.15 15.65 13.70
C ASP A 167 3.30 14.57 12.61
N ASP A 168 4.24 13.65 12.80
CA ASP A 168 4.45 12.49 11.95
C ASP A 168 3.24 11.54 11.97
N ALA A 169 2.47 11.52 13.06
CA ALA A 169 1.23 10.76 13.18
C ALA A 169 0.24 11.08 12.04
N ASN A 170 0.29 12.30 11.47
CA ASN A 170 -0.53 12.68 10.32
C ASN A 170 -0.17 11.86 9.07
N LEU A 171 1.12 11.65 8.79
CA LEU A 171 1.58 10.85 7.65
C LEU A 171 1.30 9.37 7.85
N VAL A 172 1.51 8.87 9.06
CA VAL A 172 1.21 7.46 9.41
C VAL A 172 -0.27 7.18 9.25
N THR A 173 -1.13 8.11 9.67
CA THR A 173 -2.58 8.01 9.50
C THR A 173 -2.98 7.96 8.03
N LEU A 174 -2.40 8.82 7.18
CA LEU A 174 -2.67 8.80 5.74
C LEU A 174 -2.20 7.50 5.07
N PHE A 175 -1.03 7.00 5.46
CA PHE A 175 -0.56 5.69 5.02
C PHE A 175 -1.55 4.57 5.41
N LEU A 176 -2.03 4.58 6.65
CA LEU A 176 -3.04 3.64 7.14
C LEU A 176 -4.39 3.80 6.42
N PHE A 177 -4.76 5.01 5.97
CA PHE A 177 -5.93 5.18 5.12
C PHE A 177 -5.76 4.48 3.77
N GLY A 178 -4.60 4.63 3.12
CA GLY A 178 -4.29 3.86 1.90
C GLY A 178 -4.40 2.35 2.14
N MET A 179 -3.83 1.86 3.25
CA MET A 179 -3.95 0.46 3.66
C MET A 179 -5.40 0.02 3.87
N PHE A 180 -6.22 0.86 4.51
CA PHE A 180 -7.64 0.57 4.73
C PHE A 180 -8.37 0.37 3.41
N GLU A 181 -8.12 1.21 2.41
CA GLU A 181 -8.83 1.16 1.14
C GLU A 181 -8.44 -0.07 0.31
N VAL A 182 -7.15 -0.40 0.23
CA VAL A 182 -6.68 -1.60 -0.49
C VAL A 182 -7.13 -2.90 0.20
N ILE A 183 -7.20 -2.92 1.54
CA ILE A 183 -7.75 -4.05 2.30
C ILE A 183 -9.26 -4.13 2.12
N ASN A 184 -9.97 -3.00 2.23
CA ASN A 184 -11.42 -2.96 2.15
C ASN A 184 -11.90 -3.39 0.77
N GLY A 185 -11.25 -2.97 -0.34
CA GLY A 185 -11.60 -3.31 -1.72
C GLY A 185 -13.05 -2.97 -2.06
N LYS A 186 -13.30 -1.90 -2.83
CA LYS A 186 -14.67 -1.61 -3.25
C LYS A 186 -15.04 -2.53 -4.41
N ARG A 187 -16.13 -3.29 -4.22
CA ARG A 187 -16.80 -4.01 -5.32
C ARG A 187 -17.32 -3.04 -6.38
N GLY A 188 -16.45 -2.65 -7.32
CA GLY A 188 -16.77 -1.92 -8.54
C GLY A 188 -17.25 -2.85 -9.66
N THR A 189 -17.85 -2.27 -10.70
CA THR A 189 -18.32 -2.99 -11.88
C THR A 189 -17.15 -3.35 -12.80
N SER A 190 -16.79 -4.63 -12.87
CA SER A 190 -15.95 -5.32 -13.89
C SER A 190 -14.53 -4.82 -14.22
N THR A 191 -14.11 -3.63 -13.80
CA THR A 191 -12.75 -3.10 -14.04
C THR A 191 -12.11 -2.69 -12.72
N ILE A 192 -10.82 -3.01 -12.54
CA ILE A 192 -10.05 -2.59 -11.36
C ILE A 192 -9.93 -1.06 -11.42
N ASP A 193 -10.77 -0.35 -10.67
CA ASP A 193 -10.69 1.10 -10.54
C ASP A 193 -9.56 1.46 -9.57
N LEU A 194 -8.34 1.49 -10.07
CA LEU A 194 -7.18 1.80 -9.22
C LEU A 194 -7.22 3.26 -8.71
N GLN A 195 -7.89 4.16 -9.44
CA GLN A 195 -7.98 5.57 -9.10
C GLN A 195 -8.86 5.79 -7.86
N GLU A 196 -10.03 5.15 -7.78
CA GLU A 196 -10.92 5.25 -6.61
C GLU A 196 -10.59 4.25 -5.48
N ASN A 197 -9.91 3.14 -5.78
CA ASN A 197 -9.68 2.06 -4.82
C ASN A 197 -8.29 2.09 -4.15
N VAL A 198 -7.29 2.73 -4.76
CA VAL A 198 -5.92 2.66 -4.23
C VAL A 198 -5.55 3.92 -3.47
N PHE A 199 -5.93 5.13 -3.93
CA PHE A 199 -5.54 6.39 -3.27
C PHE A 199 -6.61 7.50 -3.28
N PRO A 200 -7.79 7.32 -2.66
CA PRO A 200 -8.77 8.40 -2.54
C PRO A 200 -8.23 9.63 -1.77
N HIS A 201 -7.18 9.45 -0.97
CA HIS A 201 -6.49 10.52 -0.23
C HIS A 201 -5.19 10.98 -0.88
N GLY A 202 -4.88 10.53 -2.09
CA GLY A 202 -3.59 10.76 -2.74
C GLY A 202 -3.26 12.25 -2.90
N VAL A 203 -4.24 13.05 -3.35
CA VAL A 203 -4.09 14.50 -3.50
C VAL A 203 -3.77 15.18 -2.16
N GLY A 204 -4.55 14.85 -1.11
CA GLY A 204 -4.35 15.42 0.23
C GLY A 204 -3.00 15.03 0.83
N GLY A 205 -2.56 13.79 0.60
CA GLY A 205 -1.25 13.33 1.03
C GLY A 205 -0.10 14.09 0.38
N LEU A 206 -0.16 14.33 -0.94
CA LEU A 206 0.85 15.13 -1.64
C LEU A 206 0.91 16.57 -1.12
N GLN A 207 -0.24 17.18 -0.81
CA GLN A 207 -0.27 18.53 -0.21
C GLN A 207 0.36 18.53 1.18
N LEU A 208 0.16 17.48 1.98
CA LEU A 208 0.81 17.38 3.29
C LEU A 208 2.33 17.19 3.16
N PHE A 209 2.81 16.36 2.22
CA PHE A 209 4.24 16.24 1.95
C PHE A 209 4.86 17.57 1.53
N LYS A 210 4.20 18.31 0.63
CA LYS A 210 4.64 19.64 0.21
C LYS A 210 4.71 20.62 1.38
N PHE A 211 3.64 20.70 2.18
CA PHE A 211 3.62 21.55 3.37
C PHE A 211 4.79 21.23 4.30
N ARG A 212 5.04 19.95 4.57
CA ARG A 212 6.13 19.51 5.46
C ARG A 212 7.51 19.83 4.89
N ALA A 213 7.71 19.61 3.59
CA ALA A 213 8.92 19.99 2.86
C ALA A 213 9.20 21.50 2.96
N ASP A 214 8.18 22.34 2.70
CA ASP A 214 8.28 23.81 2.76
C ASP A 214 8.63 24.33 4.16
N HIS A 215 8.35 23.54 5.20
CA HIS A 215 8.64 23.86 6.60
C HIS A 215 9.90 23.15 7.14
N GLY A 216 10.67 22.47 6.29
CA GLY A 216 11.88 21.74 6.70
C GLY A 216 11.60 20.55 7.63
N LEU A 217 10.37 20.03 7.63
CA LEU A 217 9.97 18.86 8.40
C LEU A 217 10.30 17.61 7.59
N THR A 218 11.57 17.20 7.64
CA THR A 218 12.04 15.98 6.96
C THR A 218 12.73 15.04 7.91
N ASN A 219 12.14 13.87 8.07
CA ASN A 219 12.71 12.74 8.79
C ASN A 219 12.57 11.43 7.99
N GLU A 220 12.92 10.30 8.63
CA GLU A 220 12.85 8.98 7.99
C GLU A 220 11.41 8.52 7.70
N VAL A 221 10.42 8.94 8.50
CA VAL A 221 9.00 8.60 8.28
C VAL A 221 8.45 9.38 7.09
N ASP A 222 8.80 10.67 6.97
CA ASP A 222 8.54 11.48 5.78
C ASP A 222 9.02 10.75 4.52
N LYS A 223 10.30 10.34 4.52
CA LYS A 223 10.92 9.66 3.39
C LYS A 223 10.27 8.30 3.11
N ALA A 224 10.02 7.49 4.14
CA ALA A 224 9.43 6.17 3.99
C ALA A 224 8.01 6.22 3.42
N CYS A 225 7.16 7.12 3.95
CA CYS A 225 5.80 7.32 3.44
C CYS A 225 5.83 7.85 2.00
N PHE A 226 6.71 8.81 1.68
CA PHE A 226 6.82 9.35 0.33
C PHE A 226 7.34 8.31 -0.68
N THR A 227 8.35 7.51 -0.32
CA THR A 227 8.84 6.41 -1.16
C THR A 227 7.75 5.37 -1.41
N PHE A 228 6.98 4.98 -0.38
CA PHE A 228 5.85 4.07 -0.55
C PHE A 228 4.79 4.67 -1.49
N PHE A 229 4.50 5.96 -1.34
CA PHE A 229 3.57 6.68 -2.21
C PHE A 229 4.04 6.73 -3.68
N CYS A 230 5.34 6.95 -3.90
CA CYS A 230 5.93 6.89 -5.24
C CYS A 230 5.83 5.49 -5.85
N HIS A 231 6.07 4.46 -5.06
CA HIS A 231 5.94 3.06 -5.49
C HIS A 231 4.50 2.72 -5.88
N ALA A 232 3.55 3.13 -5.06
CA ALA A 232 2.13 3.03 -5.30
C ALA A 232 1.70 3.62 -6.66
N ALA A 233 2.12 4.86 -6.96
CA ALA A 233 1.85 5.50 -8.24
C ALA A 233 2.57 4.80 -9.42
N LEU A 234 3.79 4.29 -9.17
CA LEU A 234 4.54 3.50 -10.16
C LEU A 234 3.77 2.22 -10.54
N MET A 235 3.29 1.46 -9.54
CA MET A 235 2.49 0.27 -9.77
C MET A 235 1.25 0.58 -10.62
N GLU A 236 0.53 1.64 -10.27
CA GLU A 236 -0.67 2.08 -11.00
C GLU A 236 -0.34 2.37 -12.47
N MET A 237 0.72 3.13 -12.74
CA MET A 237 1.15 3.49 -14.10
C MET A 237 1.49 2.27 -14.97
N PHE A 238 2.06 1.21 -14.40
CA PHE A 238 2.38 0.00 -15.19
C PHE A 238 1.22 -0.98 -15.31
N ILE A 239 0.33 -1.04 -14.30
CA ILE A 239 -0.89 -1.85 -14.40
C ILE A 239 -1.87 -1.21 -15.40
N GLN A 240 -2.04 0.11 -15.38
CA GLN A 240 -2.83 0.85 -16.36
C GLN A 240 -2.01 1.10 -17.63
N ARG A 241 -1.77 0.03 -18.40
CA ARG A 241 -0.89 0.02 -19.59
C ARG A 241 -1.07 1.21 -20.53
N ASP A 242 -2.30 1.67 -20.72
CA ASP A 242 -2.67 2.60 -21.79
C ASP A 242 -2.70 4.09 -21.36
N HIS A 243 -2.60 4.41 -20.06
CA HIS A 243 -2.81 5.79 -19.57
C HIS A 243 -1.84 6.18 -18.45
N LEU A 244 -1.31 7.40 -18.52
CA LEU A 244 -0.67 8.04 -17.37
C LEU A 244 -1.74 8.41 -16.34
N THR A 245 -1.51 8.04 -15.08
CA THR A 245 -2.52 8.28 -14.04
C THR A 245 -2.47 9.73 -13.56
N PRO A 246 -3.62 10.32 -13.14
CA PRO A 246 -3.64 11.66 -12.57
C PRO A 246 -2.69 11.82 -11.38
N LEU A 247 -2.54 10.76 -10.58
CA LEU A 247 -1.65 10.73 -9.41
C LEU A 247 -0.19 10.92 -9.81
N TRP A 248 0.25 10.25 -10.87
CA TRP A 248 1.61 10.39 -11.36
C TRP A 248 1.93 11.83 -11.77
N SER A 249 1.05 12.48 -12.52
CA SER A 249 1.24 13.87 -12.98
C SER A 249 1.39 14.84 -11.80
N MET A 250 0.56 14.69 -10.76
CA MET A 250 0.67 15.51 -9.55
C MET A 250 1.98 15.26 -8.80
N LEU A 251 2.43 14.00 -8.74
CA LEU A 251 3.69 13.63 -8.10
C LEU A 251 4.89 14.34 -8.71
N GLU A 252 4.92 14.54 -10.03
CA GLU A 252 6.01 15.21 -10.74
C GLU A 252 6.18 16.69 -10.36
N GLU A 253 5.09 17.31 -9.92
CA GLU A 253 5.07 18.72 -9.50
C GLU A 253 5.50 18.90 -8.05
N VAL A 254 5.58 17.83 -7.25
CA VAL A 254 5.98 17.91 -5.85
C VAL A 254 7.49 18.10 -5.74
N GLU A 255 7.88 19.15 -5.03
CA GLU A 255 9.26 19.39 -4.63
C GLU A 255 9.44 18.90 -3.19
N THR A 256 10.38 17.98 -3.00
CA THR A 256 10.75 17.46 -1.69
C THR A 256 12.24 17.67 -1.45
N PRO A 257 12.72 17.62 -0.20
CA PRO A 257 14.16 17.71 0.06
C PRO A 257 14.97 16.51 -0.47
N TRP A 258 14.31 15.45 -0.93
CA TRP A 258 14.97 14.31 -1.59
C TRP A 258 14.95 14.39 -3.12
N GLY A 259 14.33 15.43 -3.70
CA GLY A 259 14.29 15.68 -5.13
C GLY A 259 12.96 16.24 -5.62
N ARG A 260 12.97 16.68 -6.89
CA ARG A 260 11.76 17.04 -7.62
C ARG A 260 11.10 15.80 -8.21
N GLY A 261 9.82 15.62 -7.93
CA GLY A 261 9.04 14.51 -8.44
C GLY A 261 9.18 13.22 -7.62
N PRO A 262 8.77 12.07 -8.19
CA PRO A 262 8.84 10.80 -7.49
C PRO A 262 10.28 10.37 -7.20
N VAL A 263 10.49 9.70 -6.05
CA VAL A 263 11.77 9.08 -5.70
C VAL A 263 11.95 7.83 -6.55
N LEU A 264 12.76 7.95 -7.59
CA LEU A 264 13.12 6.85 -8.49
C LEU A 264 14.63 6.70 -8.54
N GLU A 265 15.12 5.47 -8.41
CA GLU A 265 16.49 5.15 -8.75
C GLU A 265 16.72 5.29 -10.26
N PRO A 266 17.98 5.48 -10.72
CA PRO A 266 18.27 5.80 -12.11
C PRO A 266 17.68 4.79 -13.11
N LEU A 267 17.78 3.49 -12.82
CA LEU A 267 17.29 2.45 -13.71
C LEU A 267 15.76 2.47 -13.83
N VAL A 268 15.03 2.57 -12.71
CA VAL A 268 13.57 2.67 -12.75
C VAL A 268 13.13 3.94 -13.46
N ARG A 269 13.81 5.08 -13.24
CA ARG A 269 13.53 6.34 -13.96
C ARG A 269 13.63 6.15 -15.47
N GLN A 270 14.68 5.50 -15.96
CA GLN A 270 14.85 5.27 -17.39
C GLN A 270 13.74 4.39 -17.98
N VAL A 271 13.23 3.40 -17.24
CA VAL A 271 12.06 2.60 -17.68
C VAL A 271 10.79 3.46 -17.76
N VAL A 272 10.59 4.37 -16.81
CA VAL A 272 9.48 5.34 -16.87
C VAL A 272 9.60 6.25 -18.09
N ASP A 273 10.79 6.78 -18.35
CA ASP A 273 11.04 7.65 -19.50
C ASP A 273 10.84 6.89 -20.82
N PHE A 274 11.27 5.62 -20.89
CA PHE A 274 10.99 4.72 -22.01
C PHE A 274 9.47 4.54 -22.21
N LYS A 275 8.71 4.26 -21.15
CA LYS A 275 7.24 4.13 -21.24
C LYS A 275 6.61 5.40 -21.82
N ARG A 276 7.02 6.58 -21.36
CA ARG A 276 6.49 7.85 -21.89
C ARG A 276 6.81 8.04 -23.36
N ALA A 277 8.05 7.74 -23.76
CA ALA A 277 8.46 7.83 -25.15
C ALA A 277 7.65 6.85 -26.01
N PHE A 278 7.43 5.63 -25.53
CA PHE A 278 6.57 4.64 -26.17
C PHE A 278 5.12 5.14 -26.32
N ASP A 279 4.48 5.54 -25.22
CA ASP A 279 3.08 5.98 -25.21
C ASP A 279 2.88 7.18 -26.14
N PHE A 280 3.80 8.15 -26.11
CA PHE A 280 3.78 9.31 -27.02
C PHE A 280 3.85 8.88 -28.49
N LYS A 281 4.74 7.94 -28.83
CA LYS A 281 4.91 7.47 -30.22
C LYS A 281 3.69 6.70 -30.71
N VAL A 282 3.13 5.81 -29.89
CA VAL A 282 1.90 5.06 -30.23
C VAL A 282 0.72 6.00 -30.44
N GLN A 283 0.50 6.96 -29.52
CA GLN A 283 -0.57 7.94 -29.66
C GLN A 283 -0.43 8.83 -30.90
N VAL A 284 0.80 9.24 -31.26
CA VAL A 284 1.04 10.03 -32.48
C VAL A 284 0.75 9.18 -33.73
N GLN A 285 1.06 7.88 -33.71
CA GLN A 285 0.87 6.98 -34.84
C GLN A 285 -0.61 6.61 -35.06
N ASP A 286 -1.40 6.41 -34.00
CA ASP A 286 -2.85 6.21 -34.09
C ASP A 286 -3.57 7.44 -34.69
N ASN A 287 -3.01 8.64 -34.45
CA ASN A 287 -3.54 9.89 -34.99
C ASN A 287 -3.04 10.18 -36.43
N LEU A 288 -1.87 9.67 -36.82
CA LEU A 288 -1.34 9.76 -38.19
C LEU A 288 -1.59 8.46 -38.95
N THR A 289 -2.81 8.30 -39.47
CA THR A 289 -3.14 7.32 -40.53
C THR A 289 -2.38 7.52 -41.85
N LYS A 290 -1.41 8.44 -41.88
CA LYS A 290 -0.51 8.66 -43.01
C LYS A 290 0.84 9.11 -42.45
N LEU A 291 1.92 8.37 -42.70
CA LEU A 291 3.04 8.85 -43.52
C LEU A 291 4.24 7.88 -43.56
N THR A 292 4.88 7.89 -44.74
CA THR A 292 6.31 7.73 -45.08
C THR A 292 6.95 6.33 -45.17
N ASP A 293 7.68 6.14 -46.29
CA ASP A 293 8.36 4.93 -46.75
C ASP A 293 9.68 4.60 -46.02
N SER A 294 10.07 5.37 -45.00
CA SER A 294 11.31 5.16 -44.23
C SER A 294 11.00 4.95 -42.75
N PRO A 295 11.62 3.97 -42.08
CA PRO A 295 11.42 3.77 -40.66
C PRO A 295 11.98 4.99 -39.91
N PRO A 296 11.20 5.64 -39.03
CA PRO A 296 11.69 6.80 -38.31
C PRO A 296 12.87 6.39 -37.43
N GLU A 297 14.04 7.02 -37.59
CA GLU A 297 15.25 6.73 -36.82
C GLU A 297 14.98 6.69 -35.30
N ASP A 298 14.09 7.58 -34.84
CA ASP A 298 13.57 7.62 -33.46
C ASP A 298 13.01 6.28 -32.96
N LEU A 299 12.35 5.49 -33.81
CA LEU A 299 11.78 4.19 -33.43
C LEU A 299 12.88 3.15 -33.22
N LEU A 300 13.93 3.19 -34.05
CA LEU A 300 15.09 2.33 -33.89
C LEU A 300 15.84 2.65 -32.60
N ASP A 301 16.00 3.94 -32.29
CA ASP A 301 16.65 4.39 -31.07
C ASP A 301 15.84 4.02 -29.82
N LEU A 302 14.51 4.14 -29.89
CA LEU A 302 13.64 3.67 -28.81
C LEU A 302 13.78 2.16 -28.59
N ILE A 303 13.78 1.35 -29.66
CA ILE A 303 13.98 -0.10 -29.57
C ILE A 303 15.34 -0.42 -28.94
N ARG A 304 16.43 0.22 -29.39
CA ARG A 304 17.78 0.03 -28.81
C ARG A 304 17.81 0.36 -27.32
N GLY A 305 17.25 1.52 -26.95
CA GLY A 305 17.15 1.92 -25.54
C GLY A 305 16.36 0.91 -24.71
N GLY A 306 15.28 0.33 -25.25
CA GLY A 306 14.54 -0.73 -24.58
C GLY A 306 15.36 -2.02 -24.38
N ILE A 307 16.16 -2.42 -25.38
CA ILE A 307 17.05 -3.58 -25.29
C ILE A 307 18.10 -3.38 -24.20
N ASP A 308 18.78 -2.23 -24.22
CA ASP A 308 19.81 -1.88 -23.23
C ASP A 308 19.21 -1.88 -21.82
N LEU A 309 18.03 -1.28 -21.63
CA LEU A 309 17.33 -1.26 -20.35
C LEU A 309 16.92 -2.65 -19.86
N ASN A 310 16.50 -3.55 -20.77
CA ASN A 310 16.21 -4.93 -20.39
C ASN A 310 17.47 -5.65 -19.88
N SER A 311 18.62 -5.43 -20.51
CA SER A 311 19.91 -5.99 -20.06
C SER A 311 20.34 -5.41 -18.71
N ASP A 312 20.17 -4.11 -18.49
CA ASP A 312 20.50 -3.45 -17.22
C ASP A 312 19.61 -3.96 -16.07
N LEU A 313 18.32 -4.17 -16.33
CA LEU A 313 17.41 -4.78 -15.34
C LEU A 313 17.77 -6.23 -15.04
N GLU A 314 18.23 -7.00 -16.03
CA GLU A 314 18.71 -8.35 -15.81
C GLU A 314 19.96 -8.37 -14.92
N ALA A 315 20.91 -7.47 -15.20
CA ALA A 315 22.08 -7.29 -14.36
C ALA A 315 21.69 -6.91 -12.93
N ALA A 316 20.75 -5.97 -12.76
CA ALA A 316 20.24 -5.58 -11.45
C ALA A 316 19.67 -6.78 -10.68
N VAL A 317 18.86 -7.62 -11.33
CA VAL A 317 18.32 -8.85 -10.73
C VAL A 317 19.44 -9.83 -10.34
N ALA A 318 20.45 -10.01 -11.19
CA ALA A 318 21.58 -10.88 -10.90
C ALA A 318 22.41 -10.39 -9.69
N PHE A 319 22.59 -9.07 -9.55
CA PHE A 319 23.29 -8.47 -8.41
C PHE A 319 22.53 -8.57 -7.08
N LEU A 320 21.20 -8.81 -7.10
CA LEU A 320 20.44 -9.12 -5.89
C LEU A 320 20.73 -10.54 -5.37
N GLY A 321 21.23 -11.43 -6.23
CA GLY A 321 21.67 -12.77 -5.87
C GLY A 321 23.08 -12.76 -5.29
N PHE A 322 23.22 -13.21 -4.04
CA PHE A 322 24.48 -13.29 -3.26
C PHE A 322 25.06 -11.96 -2.75
N SER A 323 24.59 -11.55 -1.56
CA SER A 323 25.50 -11.10 -0.51
C SER A 323 25.25 -11.89 0.78
N GLY A 324 25.82 -13.09 0.84
CA GLY A 324 26.26 -13.70 2.09
C GLY A 324 27.51 -13.02 2.65
N ALA A 325 27.82 -11.79 2.25
CA ALA A 325 28.82 -10.97 2.90
C ALA A 325 28.12 -10.19 4.01
N SER A 326 28.37 -10.62 5.24
CA SER A 326 28.50 -9.76 6.41
C SER A 326 28.61 -8.29 6.01
N THR A 327 27.57 -7.50 6.25
CA THR A 327 27.59 -6.05 6.05
C THR A 327 28.74 -5.48 6.86
N CYS A 328 29.84 -5.12 6.19
CA CYS A 328 30.99 -4.46 6.83
C CYS A 328 30.64 -3.03 7.34
N SER A 329 29.37 -2.62 7.29
CA SER A 329 28.88 -1.31 7.74
C SER A 329 27.59 -1.36 8.58
N GLY A 330 27.01 -2.54 8.86
CA GLY A 330 25.75 -2.65 9.61
C GLY A 330 24.51 -1.99 8.97
N GLN A 331 24.61 -1.43 7.76
CA GLN A 331 23.46 -0.89 7.02
C GLN A 331 22.85 -1.96 6.11
N GLN A 332 21.55 -2.24 6.31
CA GLN A 332 20.77 -3.07 5.39
C GLN A 332 20.73 -2.42 4.01
N GLN A 333 21.06 -3.20 2.97
CA GLN A 333 20.97 -2.76 1.58
C GLN A 333 19.50 -2.51 1.24
N LYS A 334 19.18 -1.28 0.79
CA LYS A 334 17.87 -0.90 0.29
C LYS A 334 17.87 -0.91 -1.24
N VAL A 335 16.84 -1.49 -1.85
CA VAL A 335 16.72 -1.63 -3.31
C VAL A 335 15.34 -1.22 -3.82
N PHE A 336 15.20 -1.09 -5.14
CA PHE A 336 13.98 -0.69 -5.84
C PHE A 336 13.42 0.64 -5.29
N ASN A 337 14.05 1.75 -5.66
CA ASN A 337 13.76 3.11 -5.15
C ASN A 337 14.00 3.28 -3.63
N GLY A 338 14.82 2.39 -3.05
CA GLY A 338 15.09 2.35 -1.62
C GLY A 338 13.90 1.85 -0.78
N LEU A 339 12.94 1.18 -1.40
CA LEU A 339 11.71 0.72 -0.75
C LEU A 339 11.94 -0.55 0.08
N PHE A 340 12.68 -1.52 -0.45
CA PHE A 340 12.87 -2.83 0.19
C PHE A 340 14.24 -2.94 0.84
N SER A 341 14.25 -3.24 2.14
CA SER A 341 15.43 -3.78 2.82
C SER A 341 15.56 -5.29 2.55
N LEU A 342 16.75 -5.72 2.17
CA LEU A 342 17.03 -7.15 1.94
C LEU A 342 17.39 -7.83 3.27
N SER A 343 16.48 -8.63 3.82
CA SER A 343 16.64 -9.29 5.13
C SER A 343 16.31 -10.78 5.14
N SER A 344 15.65 -11.28 4.09
CA SER A 344 15.27 -12.69 3.94
C SER A 344 15.21 -13.09 2.46
N GLU A 345 15.21 -14.38 2.19
CA GLU A 345 15.02 -14.91 0.84
C GLU A 345 13.72 -14.40 0.20
N SER A 346 12.61 -14.36 0.95
CA SER A 346 11.34 -13.80 0.47
C SER A 346 11.47 -12.31 0.13
N SER A 347 12.19 -11.51 0.92
CA SER A 347 12.39 -10.08 0.61
C SER A 347 13.23 -9.86 -0.66
N VAL A 348 14.21 -10.74 -0.92
CA VAL A 348 15.01 -10.73 -2.15
C VAL A 348 14.17 -11.12 -3.35
N ALA A 349 13.36 -12.19 -3.23
CA ALA A 349 12.44 -12.61 -4.28
C ALA A 349 11.38 -11.54 -4.60
N ILE A 350 10.85 -10.85 -3.58
CA ILE A 350 9.98 -9.68 -3.78
C ILE A 350 10.71 -8.58 -4.58
N ALA A 351 11.94 -8.23 -4.21
CA ALA A 351 12.68 -7.19 -4.94
C ALA A 351 12.97 -7.61 -6.39
N ARG A 352 13.40 -8.86 -6.63
CA ARG A 352 13.63 -9.39 -7.99
C ARG A 352 12.36 -9.33 -8.84
N SER A 353 11.22 -9.73 -8.28
CA SER A 353 9.96 -9.75 -9.02
C SER A 353 9.52 -8.35 -9.46
N HIS A 354 9.88 -7.30 -8.72
CA HIS A 354 9.62 -5.92 -9.10
C HIS A 354 10.44 -5.48 -10.33
N TYR A 355 11.74 -5.77 -10.35
CA TYR A 355 12.58 -5.51 -11.52
C TYR A 355 12.15 -6.36 -12.73
N ARG A 356 11.84 -7.64 -12.51
CA ARG A 356 11.34 -8.53 -13.56
C ARG A 356 9.99 -8.07 -14.12
N SER A 357 9.13 -7.47 -13.30
CA SER A 357 7.86 -6.88 -13.78
C SER A 357 8.10 -5.74 -14.78
N LEU A 358 9.09 -4.89 -14.51
CA LEU A 358 9.52 -3.86 -15.48
C LEU A 358 10.09 -4.50 -16.76
N ARG A 359 10.83 -5.61 -16.64
CA ARG A 359 11.34 -6.35 -17.81
C ARG A 359 10.23 -6.95 -18.66
N VAL A 360 9.22 -7.57 -18.04
CA VAL A 360 8.02 -8.08 -18.75
C VAL A 360 7.40 -6.96 -19.58
N TYR A 361 7.17 -5.79 -18.97
CA TYR A 361 6.65 -4.63 -19.68
C TYR A 361 7.55 -4.22 -20.86
N LEU A 362 8.85 -4.03 -20.64
CA LEU A 362 9.79 -3.63 -21.70
C LEU A 362 9.77 -4.61 -22.88
N LEU A 363 9.83 -5.92 -22.61
CA LEU A 363 9.86 -6.95 -23.65
C LEU A 363 8.57 -6.94 -24.47
N GLU A 364 7.40 -6.75 -23.84
CA GLU A 364 6.14 -6.58 -24.57
C GLU A 364 6.19 -5.38 -25.51
N ARG A 365 6.66 -4.22 -25.01
CA ARG A 365 6.76 -2.99 -25.80
C ARG A 365 7.80 -3.10 -26.93
N ILE A 366 8.95 -3.72 -26.70
CA ILE A 366 9.99 -3.95 -27.72
C ILE A 366 9.44 -4.81 -28.86
N ILE A 367 8.70 -5.88 -28.54
CA ILE A 367 8.08 -6.75 -29.55
C ILE A 367 7.01 -5.97 -30.35
N GLU A 368 6.22 -5.14 -29.68
CA GLU A 368 5.21 -4.30 -30.32
C GLU A 368 5.85 -3.29 -31.29
N LEU A 369 6.85 -2.53 -30.83
CA LEU A 369 7.61 -1.59 -31.68
C LEU A 369 8.27 -2.30 -32.87
N ARG A 370 8.78 -3.53 -32.66
CA ARG A 370 9.34 -4.35 -33.73
C ARG A 370 8.28 -4.73 -34.77
N ASN A 371 7.06 -5.06 -34.36
CA ASN A 371 5.99 -5.39 -35.29
C ASN A 371 5.56 -4.17 -36.09
N ILE A 372 5.41 -3.01 -35.44
CA ILE A 372 5.16 -1.71 -36.08
C ILE A 372 6.25 -1.39 -37.13
N LEU A 373 7.51 -1.64 -36.80
CA LEU A 373 8.65 -1.43 -37.69
C LEU A 373 8.60 -2.36 -38.92
N LYS A 374 8.22 -3.62 -38.74
CA LYS A 374 8.09 -4.58 -39.87
C LYS A 374 6.98 -4.20 -40.83
N GLU A 375 5.86 -3.70 -40.30
CA GLU A 375 4.71 -3.27 -41.09
C GLU A 375 5.01 -1.99 -41.88
N SER A 376 5.76 -1.05 -41.28
CA SER A 376 6.12 0.22 -41.89
C SER A 376 7.31 0.13 -42.87
N SER A 377 8.17 -0.88 -42.74
CA SER A 377 9.39 -0.96 -43.54
C SER A 377 9.79 -2.42 -43.79
N GLY A 378 9.47 -2.93 -44.98
CA GLY A 378 9.73 -4.33 -45.38
C GLY A 378 11.21 -4.78 -45.43
N LYS A 379 12.16 -3.96 -44.99
CA LYS A 379 13.61 -4.23 -44.98
C LYS A 379 14.31 -3.66 -43.73
N VAL A 380 13.93 -4.09 -42.53
CA VAL A 380 14.62 -3.67 -41.29
C VAL A 380 15.04 -4.88 -40.46
N ALA A 381 15.99 -5.65 -40.99
CA ALA A 381 16.55 -6.80 -40.29
C ALA A 381 18.03 -6.62 -39.91
N THR A 382 18.74 -5.62 -40.45
CA THR A 382 20.21 -5.63 -40.44
C THR A 382 20.88 -4.62 -39.48
N SER A 383 20.15 -3.66 -38.91
CA SER A 383 20.75 -2.53 -38.14
C SER A 383 20.57 -2.55 -36.62
N LEU A 384 19.88 -3.56 -36.06
CA LEU A 384 19.45 -3.59 -34.65
C LEU A 384 20.19 -4.61 -33.76
N GLY A 385 21.15 -5.37 -34.31
CA GLY A 385 21.87 -6.40 -33.53
C GLY A 385 20.97 -7.56 -33.08
N PRO A 386 21.38 -8.36 -32.07
CA PRO A 386 20.57 -9.43 -31.52
C PRO A 386 19.36 -8.84 -30.77
N MET A 387 18.16 -9.16 -31.26
CA MET A 387 16.90 -8.67 -30.73
C MET A 387 16.32 -9.66 -29.70
N PRO A 388 15.71 -9.18 -28.61
CA PRO A 388 14.92 -10.03 -27.74
C PRO A 388 13.87 -10.82 -28.52
N SER A 389 13.77 -12.08 -28.15
CA SER A 389 12.87 -13.08 -28.69
C SER A 389 11.65 -13.25 -27.79
N TRP A 390 10.61 -13.90 -28.31
CA TRP A 390 9.45 -14.27 -27.51
C TRP A 390 9.83 -15.18 -26.32
N SER A 391 10.80 -16.08 -26.51
CA SER A 391 11.30 -16.95 -25.45
C SER A 391 11.94 -16.20 -24.30
N ASP A 392 12.54 -15.02 -24.55
CA ASP A 392 13.11 -14.20 -23.47
C ASP A 392 12.00 -13.68 -22.56
N GLY A 393 10.88 -13.23 -23.14
CA GLY A 393 9.68 -12.83 -22.38
C GLY A 393 9.08 -13.99 -21.57
N VAL A 394 8.99 -15.18 -22.17
CA VAL A 394 8.55 -16.40 -21.47
C VAL A 394 9.48 -16.74 -20.31
N SER A 395 10.80 -16.65 -20.50
CA SER A 395 11.79 -16.92 -19.45
C SER A 395 11.64 -15.96 -18.27
N VAL A 396 11.43 -14.67 -18.53
CA VAL A 396 11.21 -13.69 -17.45
C VAL A 396 9.91 -13.98 -16.69
N VAL A 397 8.85 -14.42 -17.38
CA VAL A 397 7.62 -14.84 -16.71
C VAL A 397 7.87 -16.04 -15.80
N GLU A 398 8.53 -17.10 -16.29
CA GLU A 398 8.84 -18.29 -15.49
C GLU A 398 9.67 -17.95 -14.24
N ASP A 399 10.62 -17.03 -14.39
CA ASP A 399 11.41 -16.46 -13.30
C ASP A 399 10.55 -15.77 -12.22
N VAL A 400 9.52 -15.03 -12.62
CA VAL A 400 8.57 -14.41 -11.67
C VAL A 400 7.66 -15.45 -11.03
N LEU A 401 7.26 -16.49 -11.78
CA LEU A 401 6.51 -17.62 -11.19
C LEU A 401 7.32 -18.31 -10.11
N GLU A 402 8.64 -18.42 -10.32
CA GLU A 402 9.53 -18.97 -9.30
C GLU A 402 9.65 -18.04 -8.08
N ASP A 403 9.78 -16.73 -8.29
CA ASP A 403 9.71 -15.77 -7.16
C ASP A 403 8.39 -15.91 -6.39
N ILE A 404 7.25 -16.10 -7.06
CA ILE A 404 5.95 -16.34 -6.41
C ILE A 404 6.04 -17.61 -5.55
N ARG A 405 6.60 -18.71 -6.06
CA ARG A 405 6.76 -19.95 -5.28
C ARG A 405 7.66 -19.75 -4.08
N THR A 406 8.79 -19.07 -4.22
CA THR A 406 9.71 -18.76 -3.11
C THR A 406 9.06 -17.87 -2.06
N VAL A 407 8.37 -16.80 -2.47
CA VAL A 407 7.75 -15.83 -1.53
C VAL A 407 6.63 -16.46 -0.72
N PHE A 408 5.85 -17.38 -1.31
CA PHE A 408 4.71 -18.01 -0.65
C PHE A 408 4.97 -19.45 -0.17
N GLY A 409 6.20 -19.97 -0.33
CA GLY A 409 6.56 -21.33 0.12
C GLY A 409 5.79 -22.44 -0.61
N LEU A 410 5.49 -22.26 -1.90
CA LEU A 410 4.65 -23.20 -2.67
C LEU A 410 5.38 -24.46 -3.15
N GLU A 411 6.68 -24.62 -2.83
CA GLU A 411 7.50 -25.76 -3.24
C GLU A 411 7.28 -27.04 -2.42
N GLY A 412 6.39 -27.01 -1.41
CA GLY A 412 5.96 -28.21 -0.67
C GLY A 412 7.01 -28.83 0.27
N LYS A 413 8.07 -28.08 0.61
CA LYS A 413 9.14 -28.58 1.49
C LYS A 413 8.88 -28.34 2.99
N GLU A 414 8.10 -27.32 3.36
CA GLU A 414 7.68 -26.99 4.73
C GLU A 414 6.30 -26.28 4.72
N GLU A 415 5.56 -26.29 5.84
CA GLU A 415 4.37 -25.44 5.98
C GLU A 415 4.80 -23.97 5.87
N ALA A 416 4.29 -23.27 4.85
CA ALA A 416 4.62 -21.87 4.64
C ALA A 416 4.20 -21.04 5.88
N PRO A 417 5.06 -20.14 6.40
CA PRO A 417 4.73 -19.36 7.58
C PRO A 417 3.51 -18.48 7.30
N ILE A 418 2.45 -18.66 8.09
CA ILE A 418 1.22 -17.85 8.01
C ILE A 418 1.52 -16.38 8.37
N GLU A 419 2.50 -16.15 9.24
CA GLU A 419 2.98 -14.80 9.58
C GLU A 419 3.51 -14.08 8.34
N GLY A 420 3.22 -12.78 8.23
CA GLY A 420 3.64 -11.98 7.08
C GLY A 420 2.91 -12.28 5.76
N LEU A 421 1.95 -13.23 5.72
CA LEU A 421 1.25 -13.59 4.48
C LEU A 421 0.59 -12.37 3.81
N ALA A 422 -0.06 -11.51 4.60
CA ALA A 422 -0.74 -10.33 4.07
C ALA A 422 0.24 -9.29 3.50
N TYR A 423 1.36 -9.05 4.19
CA TYR A 423 2.46 -8.23 3.66
C TYR A 423 2.97 -8.77 2.32
N ARG A 424 3.34 -10.05 2.27
CA ARG A 424 3.88 -10.70 1.06
C ARG A 424 2.88 -10.65 -0.09
N THR A 425 1.60 -10.90 0.19
CA THR A 425 0.50 -10.81 -0.79
C THR A 425 0.38 -9.41 -1.35
N MET A 426 0.42 -8.38 -0.50
CA MET A 426 0.35 -6.98 -0.93
C MET A 426 1.56 -6.61 -1.79
N THR A 427 2.79 -6.97 -1.38
CA THR A 427 3.99 -6.62 -2.14
C THR A 427 4.10 -7.39 -3.46
N MET A 428 3.59 -8.62 -3.53
CA MET A 428 3.54 -9.40 -4.77
C MET A 428 2.29 -9.13 -5.60
N PHE A 429 1.44 -8.18 -5.22
CA PHE A 429 0.22 -7.89 -5.95
C PHE A 429 0.50 -7.50 -7.41
N TRP A 430 1.31 -6.46 -7.65
CA TRP A 430 1.54 -6.00 -9.01
C TRP A 430 2.41 -6.93 -9.86
N PRO A 431 3.44 -7.66 -9.36
CA PRO A 431 4.16 -8.61 -10.19
C PRO A 431 3.26 -9.76 -10.65
N MET A 432 2.35 -10.21 -9.77
CA MET A 432 1.35 -11.21 -10.15
C MET A 432 0.37 -10.66 -11.20
N VAL A 433 -0.11 -9.41 -11.06
CA VAL A 433 -0.95 -8.76 -12.09
C VAL A 433 -0.22 -8.66 -13.43
N MET A 434 1.06 -8.25 -13.42
CA MET A 434 1.88 -8.10 -14.63
C MET A 434 2.05 -9.43 -15.35
N VAL A 435 2.35 -10.53 -14.63
CA VAL A 435 2.45 -11.86 -15.24
C VAL A 435 1.09 -12.35 -15.74
N ARG A 436 0.03 -12.23 -14.92
CA ARG A 436 -1.33 -12.67 -15.27
C ARG A 436 -1.80 -12.04 -16.58
N THR A 437 -1.52 -10.76 -16.77
CA THR A 437 -1.96 -9.98 -17.94
C THR A 437 -0.94 -9.97 -19.08
N SER A 438 0.20 -10.64 -18.91
CA SER A 438 1.24 -10.69 -19.93
C SER A 438 0.89 -11.63 -21.07
N CYS A 439 1.22 -11.23 -22.30
CA CYS A 439 1.09 -12.11 -23.45
C CYS A 439 2.08 -13.29 -23.40
N PHE A 440 3.19 -13.17 -22.66
CA PHE A 440 4.21 -14.21 -22.52
C PHE A 440 3.80 -15.37 -21.61
N ALA A 441 2.92 -15.14 -20.64
CA ALA A 441 2.50 -16.18 -19.70
C ALA A 441 1.70 -17.30 -20.40
N GLY A 442 1.00 -16.97 -21.47
CA GLY A 442 0.06 -17.88 -22.10
C GLY A 442 -1.12 -18.26 -21.17
N PRO A 443 -2.05 -19.08 -21.67
CA PRO A 443 -3.30 -19.35 -20.96
C PRO A 443 -3.13 -20.20 -19.70
N HIS A 444 -2.11 -21.06 -19.64
CA HIS A 444 -1.87 -21.94 -18.50
C HIS A 444 -1.30 -21.17 -17.30
N ASN A 445 -0.15 -20.49 -17.48
CA ASN A 445 0.47 -19.74 -16.38
C ASN A 445 -0.39 -18.55 -15.96
N GLY A 446 -1.03 -17.85 -16.91
CA GLY A 446 -1.96 -16.76 -16.59
C GLY A 446 -3.11 -17.22 -15.68
N ARG A 447 -3.68 -18.42 -15.95
CA ARG A 447 -4.70 -19.03 -15.08
C ARG A 447 -4.15 -19.42 -13.72
N TRP A 448 -2.99 -20.07 -13.68
CA TRP A 448 -2.35 -20.46 -12.43
C TRP A 448 -2.10 -19.25 -11.52
N VAL A 449 -1.60 -18.14 -12.07
CA VAL A 449 -1.39 -16.90 -11.32
C VAL A 449 -2.72 -16.34 -10.83
N ALA A 450 -3.77 -16.32 -11.66
CA ALA A 450 -5.09 -15.84 -11.24
C ALA A 450 -5.67 -16.67 -10.08
N GLU A 451 -5.57 -18.01 -10.15
CA GLU A 451 -5.98 -18.91 -9.07
C GLU A 451 -5.21 -18.65 -7.78
N LYS A 452 -3.88 -18.51 -7.87
CA LYS A 452 -3.02 -18.21 -6.71
C LYS A 452 -3.26 -16.84 -6.13
N MET A 453 -3.48 -15.82 -6.98
CA MET A 453 -3.90 -14.50 -6.51
C MET A 453 -5.21 -14.61 -5.73
N LEU A 454 -6.22 -15.30 -6.26
CA LEU A 454 -7.52 -15.44 -5.58
C LEU A 454 -7.37 -16.14 -4.22
N GLU A 455 -6.62 -17.24 -4.17
CA GLU A 455 -6.33 -18.00 -2.94
C GLU A 455 -5.66 -17.11 -1.88
N LEU A 456 -4.49 -16.55 -2.21
CA LEU A 456 -3.66 -15.77 -1.30
C LEU A 456 -4.34 -14.49 -0.83
N THR A 457 -5.06 -13.81 -1.71
CA THR A 457 -5.75 -12.55 -1.39
C THR A 457 -7.00 -12.78 -0.56
N THR A 458 -7.68 -13.92 -0.77
CA THR A 458 -8.80 -14.34 0.09
C THR A 458 -8.31 -14.71 1.49
N GLU A 459 -7.23 -15.47 1.60
CA GLU A 459 -6.66 -15.92 2.87
C GLU A 459 -6.08 -14.75 3.69
N SER A 460 -5.29 -13.88 3.04
CA SER A 460 -4.73 -12.70 3.69
C SER A 460 -5.75 -11.60 3.98
N GLY A 461 -6.93 -11.65 3.36
CA GLY A 461 -7.93 -10.61 3.44
C GLY A 461 -7.54 -9.33 2.68
N PHE A 462 -6.71 -9.42 1.63
CA PHE A 462 -6.32 -8.30 0.78
C PHE A 462 -7.38 -8.04 -0.30
N GLY A 463 -8.24 -7.03 -0.08
CA GLY A 463 -9.45 -6.85 -0.88
C GLY A 463 -9.25 -6.53 -2.36
N LEU A 464 -8.32 -5.61 -2.67
CA LEU A 464 -7.98 -5.25 -4.05
C LEU A 464 -7.50 -6.46 -4.86
N GLY A 465 -6.79 -7.38 -4.22
CA GLY A 465 -6.31 -8.61 -4.83
C GLY A 465 -7.43 -9.54 -5.29
N VAL A 466 -8.51 -9.65 -4.52
CA VAL A 466 -9.68 -10.46 -4.88
C VAL A 466 -10.38 -9.92 -6.12
N GLU A 467 -10.48 -8.59 -6.23
CA GLU A 467 -11.06 -7.92 -7.40
C GLU A 467 -10.20 -8.15 -8.65
N ALA A 468 -8.89 -7.97 -8.53
CA ALA A 468 -7.96 -8.13 -9.63
C ALA A 468 -7.82 -9.57 -10.13
N ALA A 469 -8.01 -10.55 -9.23
CA ALA A 469 -8.02 -11.97 -9.61
C ALA A 469 -9.31 -12.40 -10.32
N SER A 470 -10.40 -11.64 -10.14
CA SER A 470 -11.73 -11.96 -10.66
C SER A 470 -12.10 -11.20 -11.94
N ALA A 471 -11.52 -10.02 -12.14
CA ALA A 471 -11.37 -9.41 -13.48
C ALA A 471 -10.42 -10.27 -14.32
#